data_AF-Q4N253-F1
#
_entry.id   AF-Q4N253-F1
#
_cell.length_a   1.000
_cell.length_b   1.000
_cell.length_c   1.000
_cell.angle_alpha   90.00
_cell.angle_beta   90.00
_cell.angle_gamma   90.00
#
_symmetry.space_group_name_H-M   'P 1'
#
loop_
_entity.id
_entity.type
_entity.pdbx_description
1 polymer ?
#
loop_
_entity_poly.entity_id
_entity_poly.type
_entity_poly.pdbx_seq_one_letter_code
_entity_poly.pdbx_strand_id
1 'polypeptide(L)'
;MIFNISLLCNTLRLNKHEISNFNKILYSTKIKGGKKQQKEVKTEVPVEGEDGEHLFNIYASIPEDHKILPDEAYPKWLWDLDTPDKTYGELVQMFVHGKDIENSKMADYNRFCRLHNRYLIKLNNIRLQKRRKITFDSHLWDV
;
A
#
# COMPACT_ATOMS: atom_id res chain seq x y z
N MET A 1 -16.60 -6.36 27.34
CA MET A 1 -15.77 -7.29 26.55
C MET A 1 -14.34 -7.13 27.02
N ILE A 2 -13.83 -8.09 27.79
CA ILE A 2 -12.49 -8.03 28.37
C ILE A 2 -11.50 -8.49 27.28
N PHE A 3 -10.76 -7.54 26.72
CA PHE A 3 -9.67 -7.86 25.79
C PHE A 3 -8.56 -8.59 26.55
N ASN A 4 -8.22 -9.79 26.11
CA ASN A 4 -7.23 -10.65 26.74
C ASN A 4 -5.82 -10.17 26.33
N ILE A 5 -5.30 -9.18 27.06
CA ILE A 5 -4.03 -8.47 26.79
C ILE A 5 -2.81 -9.41 26.89
N SER A 6 -2.93 -10.53 27.61
CA SER A 6 -1.84 -11.49 27.83
C SER A 6 -1.34 -12.18 26.54
N LEU A 7 -2.20 -12.36 25.53
CA LEU A 7 -1.79 -12.97 24.25
C LEU A 7 -1.00 -12.00 23.34
N LEU A 8 -1.21 -10.69 23.48
CA LEU A 8 -0.53 -9.66 22.70
C LEU A 8 0.90 -9.40 23.17
N CYS A 9 1.17 -9.56 24.48
CA CYS A 9 2.51 -9.31 25.03
C CYS A 9 3.56 -10.36 24.59
N ASN A 10 3.15 -11.59 24.28
CA ASN A 10 4.11 -12.65 23.90
C ASN A 10 4.66 -12.51 22.47
N THR A 11 4.01 -11.76 21.59
CA THR A 11 4.48 -11.53 20.20
C THR A 11 5.43 -10.33 20.07
N LEU A 12 5.49 -9.47 21.10
CA LEU A 12 6.30 -8.23 21.09
C LEU A 12 7.70 -8.40 21.70
N ARG A 13 8.05 -9.59 22.20
CA ARG A 13 9.41 -9.89 22.67
C ARG A 13 10.34 -10.21 21.50
N LEU A 14 10.47 -9.27 20.56
CA LEU A 14 11.45 -9.33 19.48
C LEU A 14 12.71 -8.55 19.90
N ASN A 15 13.82 -9.28 19.90
CA ASN A 15 15.16 -8.81 20.24
C ASN A 15 15.52 -7.48 19.57
N LYS A 16 16.04 -6.54 20.39
CA LYS A 16 16.51 -5.20 19.99
C LYS A 16 17.61 -5.20 18.90
N HIS A 17 18.22 -6.34 18.62
CA HIS A 17 19.31 -6.47 17.63
C HIS A 17 18.84 -6.62 16.17
N GLU A 18 17.58 -6.94 15.88
CA GLU A 18 17.14 -7.19 14.50
C GLU A 18 16.61 -5.95 13.75
N ILE A 19 16.48 -4.80 14.43
CA ILE A 19 15.86 -3.59 13.85
C ILE A 19 16.84 -2.81 12.94
N SER A 20 18.16 -2.97 13.12
CA SER A 20 19.17 -2.18 12.38
C SER A 20 19.33 -2.57 10.90
N ASN A 21 18.79 -3.72 10.47
CA ASN A 21 18.99 -4.23 9.10
C ASN A 21 17.79 -4.00 8.16
N PHE A 22 16.76 -3.25 8.58
CA PHE A 22 15.52 -3.08 7.81
C PHE A 22 15.63 -2.19 6.55
N ASN A 23 16.71 -1.42 6.38
CA ASN A 23 16.82 -0.41 5.31
C ASN A 23 17.58 -0.84 4.04
N LYS A 24 18.03 -2.09 3.90
CA LYS A 24 18.96 -2.47 2.80
C LYS A 24 18.42 -3.38 1.69
N ILE A 25 17.15 -3.76 1.68
CA ILE A 25 16.64 -4.69 0.65
C ILE A 25 15.83 -3.92 -0.39
N LEU A 26 16.56 -3.42 -1.42
CA LEU A 26 16.00 -3.01 -2.70
C LEU A 26 15.17 -4.16 -3.30
N TYR A 27 14.00 -3.80 -3.83
CA TYR A 27 13.07 -4.71 -4.49
C TYR A 27 13.68 -5.28 -5.78
N SER A 28 13.87 -6.60 -5.86
CA SER A 28 14.06 -7.28 -7.14
C SER A 28 12.69 -7.62 -7.74
N THR A 29 12.37 -7.04 -8.89
CA THR A 29 11.14 -7.32 -9.62
C THR A 29 11.26 -8.67 -10.33
N LYS A 30 10.60 -9.71 -9.81
CA LYS A 30 10.44 -10.96 -10.55
C LYS A 30 9.38 -10.78 -11.63
N ILE A 31 9.82 -10.73 -12.87
CA ILE A 31 8.99 -10.86 -14.08
C ILE A 31 8.64 -12.35 -14.25
N LYS A 32 7.34 -12.70 -14.25
CA LYS A 32 6.74 -13.76 -15.10
C LYS A 32 5.23 -13.94 -14.82
N GLY A 33 4.44 -13.83 -15.89
CA GLY A 33 3.04 -14.25 -15.94
C GLY A 33 2.32 -13.61 -17.14
N GLY A 34 2.28 -14.33 -18.27
CA GLY A 34 1.81 -13.86 -19.57
C GLY A 34 0.36 -13.37 -19.58
N LYS A 35 0.14 -12.23 -20.25
CA LYS A 35 -1.17 -11.62 -20.46
C LYS A 35 -1.97 -12.43 -21.49
N LYS A 36 -3.17 -12.88 -21.10
CA LYS A 36 -4.22 -13.27 -22.07
C LYS A 36 -4.59 -12.02 -22.88
N GLN A 37 -4.48 -12.12 -24.20
CA GLN A 37 -4.86 -11.08 -25.16
C GLN A 37 -6.37 -10.82 -25.03
N GLN A 38 -6.72 -9.61 -24.60
CA GLN A 38 -8.08 -9.09 -24.76
C GLN A 38 -8.25 -8.69 -26.23
N LYS A 39 -9.34 -9.15 -26.85
CA LYS A 39 -9.73 -8.79 -28.22
C LYS A 39 -9.86 -7.27 -28.35
N GLU A 40 -9.13 -6.70 -29.30
CA GLU A 40 -9.29 -5.32 -29.74
C GLU A 40 -10.73 -5.08 -30.21
N VAL A 41 -11.45 -4.25 -29.48
CA VAL A 41 -12.63 -3.56 -30.00
C VAL A 41 -12.08 -2.40 -30.83
N LYS A 42 -12.14 -2.55 -32.15
CA LYS A 42 -11.84 -1.46 -33.08
C LYS A 42 -12.76 -0.29 -32.77
N THR A 43 -12.17 0.82 -32.35
CA THR A 43 -12.82 2.14 -32.38
C THR A 43 -12.21 2.85 -33.59
N GLU A 44 -12.95 2.89 -34.68
CA GLU A 44 -12.70 3.75 -35.85
C GLU A 44 -12.96 5.20 -35.39
N VAL A 45 -12.26 6.31 -35.71
CA VAL A 45 -11.32 6.78 -36.74
C VAL A 45 -10.55 7.95 -36.07
N PRO A 46 -9.28 8.26 -36.41
CA PRO A 46 -8.62 9.47 -35.91
C PRO A 46 -9.19 10.70 -36.62
N VAL A 47 -9.66 11.69 -35.85
CA VAL A 47 -9.85 13.04 -36.39
C VAL A 47 -8.47 13.68 -36.39
N GLU A 48 -7.85 13.71 -37.57
CA GLU A 48 -6.69 14.55 -37.85
C GLU A 48 -7.13 16.02 -37.82
N GLY A 49 -6.84 16.69 -36.72
CA GLY A 49 -6.88 18.13 -36.57
C GLY A 49 -5.94 18.50 -35.44
N GLU A 50 -5.25 19.63 -35.55
CA GLU A 50 -4.40 20.21 -34.49
C GLU A 50 -5.21 20.65 -33.24
N ASP A 51 -6.44 20.17 -33.11
CA ASP A 51 -7.48 20.55 -32.16
C ASP A 51 -7.98 19.28 -31.43
N GLY A 52 -7.45 18.97 -30.25
CA GLY A 52 -7.99 17.82 -29.50
C GLY A 52 -7.25 17.34 -28.26
N GLU A 53 -6.31 18.10 -27.70
CA GLU A 53 -5.68 17.74 -26.42
C GLU A 53 -6.59 18.14 -25.23
N HIS A 54 -7.75 17.50 -25.11
CA HIS A 54 -8.57 17.58 -23.90
C HIS A 54 -7.93 16.71 -22.81
N LEU A 55 -7.56 17.31 -21.68
CA LEU A 55 -6.87 16.63 -20.58
C LEU A 55 -7.86 15.93 -19.65
N PHE A 56 -9.04 16.52 -19.41
CA PHE A 56 -10.05 15.97 -18.51
C PHE A 56 -11.30 15.45 -19.22
N ASN A 57 -11.71 16.11 -20.30
CA ASN A 57 -12.91 15.74 -21.03
C ASN A 57 -12.70 14.47 -21.88
N ILE A 58 -13.44 13.42 -21.54
CA ILE A 58 -13.45 12.12 -22.25
C ILE A 58 -14.55 12.02 -23.32
N TYR A 59 -15.41 13.04 -23.44
CA TYR A 59 -16.56 13.02 -24.35
C TYR A 59 -16.24 13.70 -25.67
N ALA A 60 -16.37 12.96 -26.77
CA ALA A 60 -16.20 13.50 -28.13
C ALA A 60 -17.30 14.50 -28.54
N SER A 61 -18.45 14.48 -27.86
CA SER A 61 -19.56 15.39 -28.15
C SER A 61 -19.39 16.79 -27.54
N ILE A 62 -18.45 16.95 -26.61
CA ILE A 62 -18.19 18.23 -25.95
C ILE A 62 -16.82 18.71 -26.45
N PRO A 63 -16.75 19.85 -27.17
CA PRO A 63 -15.51 20.35 -27.73
C PRO A 63 -14.68 21.19 -26.73
N GLU A 64 -15.18 21.41 -25.52
CA GLU A 64 -14.50 22.21 -24.49
C GLU A 64 -14.02 21.34 -23.33
N ASP A 65 -12.83 21.61 -22.83
CA ASP A 65 -12.31 20.98 -21.60
C ASP A 65 -12.72 21.78 -20.35
N HIS A 66 -12.67 21.13 -19.19
CA HIS A 66 -13.03 21.78 -17.92
C HIS A 66 -12.04 22.91 -17.58
N LYS A 67 -12.58 24.12 -17.36
CA LYS A 67 -11.81 25.29 -16.92
C LYS A 67 -11.59 25.25 -15.41
N ILE A 68 -10.38 25.58 -14.97
CA ILE A 68 -10.04 25.71 -13.55
C ILE A 68 -10.73 26.97 -13.01
N LEU A 69 -11.48 26.82 -11.92
CA LEU A 69 -12.14 27.91 -11.22
C LEU A 69 -11.22 28.50 -10.13
N PRO A 70 -11.52 29.70 -9.59
CA PRO A 70 -10.81 30.20 -8.41
C PRO A 70 -11.03 29.31 -7.18
N ASP A 71 -10.12 29.39 -6.22
CA ASP A 71 -10.08 28.53 -5.01
C ASP A 71 -11.39 28.50 -4.22
N GLU A 72 -12.14 29.61 -4.23
CA GLU A 72 -13.44 29.74 -3.53
C GLU A 72 -14.51 28.79 -4.06
N ALA A 73 -14.40 28.36 -5.32
CA ALA A 73 -15.35 27.44 -5.93
C ALA A 73 -15.15 25.99 -5.48
N TYR A 74 -13.99 25.67 -4.89
CA TYR A 74 -13.66 24.31 -4.49
C TYR A 74 -13.99 24.05 -3.02
N PRO A 75 -14.51 22.86 -2.69
CA PRO A 75 -14.75 22.48 -1.30
C PRO A 75 -13.46 22.49 -0.46
N LYS A 76 -13.58 22.86 0.81
CA LYS A 76 -12.45 22.96 1.74
C LYS A 76 -11.66 21.65 1.90
N TRP A 77 -12.33 20.50 1.80
CA TRP A 77 -11.69 19.18 1.94
C TRP A 77 -10.62 18.90 0.87
N LEU A 78 -10.67 19.58 -0.28
CA LEU A 78 -9.66 19.44 -1.34
C LEU A 78 -8.26 19.77 -0.82
N TRP A 79 -8.16 20.79 0.04
CA TRP A 79 -6.90 21.27 0.62
C TRP A 79 -6.39 20.39 1.76
N ASP A 80 -7.27 19.60 2.37
CA ASP A 80 -6.88 18.66 3.43
C ASP A 80 -6.18 17.40 2.87
N LEU A 81 -6.29 17.13 1.57
CA LEU A 81 -5.65 15.96 0.91
C LEU A 81 -4.12 16.05 0.84
N ASP A 82 -3.56 17.25 0.90
CA ASP A 82 -2.10 17.43 0.85
C ASP A 82 -1.42 16.93 2.12
N THR A 83 -2.17 16.77 3.21
CA THR A 83 -1.64 16.21 4.45
C THR A 83 -1.36 14.72 4.30
N PRO A 84 -0.10 14.25 4.45
CA PRO A 84 0.20 12.85 4.32
C PRO A 84 -0.47 12.06 5.45
N ASP A 85 -1.06 10.93 5.10
CA ASP A 85 -1.59 10.01 6.11
C ASP A 85 -0.49 9.55 7.09
N LYS A 86 -0.84 9.46 8.38
CA LYS A 86 0.04 8.98 9.47
C LYS A 86 0.81 7.71 9.10
N THR A 87 2.05 7.56 9.49
CA THR A 87 2.82 6.33 9.16
C THR A 87 2.42 5.13 10.04
N TYR A 88 2.76 3.89 9.65
CA TYR A 88 2.49 2.71 10.50
C TYR A 88 3.14 2.84 11.87
N GLY A 89 4.36 3.41 11.94
CA GLY A 89 5.07 3.62 13.21
C GLY A 89 4.35 4.58 14.14
N GLU A 90 3.87 5.71 13.62
CA GLU A 90 3.04 6.65 14.37
C GLU A 90 1.74 6.01 14.87
N LEU A 91 1.06 5.24 14.01
CA LEU A 91 -0.16 4.53 14.38
C LEU A 91 0.07 3.46 15.46
N VAL A 92 1.21 2.77 15.43
CA VAL A 92 1.62 1.83 16.50
C VAL A 92 1.86 2.61 17.79
N GLN A 93 2.56 3.74 17.74
CA GLN A 93 2.79 4.57 18.92
C GLN A 93 1.49 5.10 19.51
N MET A 94 0.51 5.40 18.66
CA MET A 94 -0.80 5.88 19.07
C MET A 94 -1.66 4.80 19.72
N PHE A 95 -1.83 3.65 19.06
CA PHE A 95 -2.75 2.61 19.54
C PHE A 95 -2.14 1.59 20.50
N VAL A 96 -0.83 1.30 20.38
CA VAL A 96 -0.16 0.30 21.25
C VAL A 96 0.47 0.98 22.45
N HIS A 97 1.13 2.12 22.23
CA HIS A 97 1.83 2.85 23.30
C HIS A 97 0.98 3.97 23.90
N GLY A 98 -0.22 4.24 23.36
CA GLY A 98 -1.18 5.19 23.91
C GLY A 98 -0.79 6.66 23.73
N LYS A 99 0.18 6.98 22.86
CA LYS A 99 0.59 8.37 22.62
C LYS A 99 -0.46 9.11 21.79
N ASP A 100 -0.89 10.30 22.21
CA ASP A 100 -1.84 11.14 21.46
C ASP A 100 -3.19 10.45 21.15
N ILE A 101 -3.61 9.50 22.00
CA ILE A 101 -4.83 8.71 21.79
C ILE A 101 -6.11 9.56 21.78
N GLU A 102 -6.08 10.70 22.47
CA GLU A 102 -7.19 11.66 22.54
C GLU A 102 -7.54 12.25 21.17
N ASN A 103 -6.55 12.38 20.28
CA ASN A 103 -6.73 12.91 18.92
C ASN A 103 -6.97 11.81 17.87
N SER A 104 -7.16 10.56 18.31
CA SER A 104 -7.30 9.43 17.38
C SER A 104 -8.68 9.44 16.69
N LYS A 105 -8.68 9.28 15.37
CA LYS A 105 -9.91 9.13 14.57
C LYS A 105 -10.18 7.66 14.26
N MET A 106 -11.44 7.29 14.04
CA MET A 106 -11.81 5.93 13.58
C MET A 106 -11.11 5.56 12.25
N ALA A 107 -10.92 6.54 11.37
CA ALA A 107 -10.17 6.36 10.13
C ALA A 107 -8.73 5.89 10.36
N ASP A 108 -8.06 6.43 11.39
CA ASP A 108 -6.70 6.04 11.77
C ASP A 108 -6.64 4.60 12.24
N TYR A 109 -7.65 4.16 13.01
CA TYR A 109 -7.74 2.80 13.51
C TYR A 109 -7.93 1.78 12.37
N ASN A 110 -8.86 2.05 11.45
CA ASN A 110 -9.06 1.19 10.28
C ASN A 110 -7.81 1.10 9.43
N ARG A 111 -7.09 2.22 9.27
CA ARG A 111 -5.81 2.26 8.55
C ARG A 111 -4.72 1.48 9.29
N PHE A 112 -4.65 1.58 10.62
CA PHE A 112 -3.76 0.78 11.46
C PHE A 112 -4.01 -0.71 11.26
N CYS A 113 -5.26 -1.17 11.33
CA CYS A 113 -5.60 -2.58 11.11
C CYS A 113 -5.15 -3.07 9.73
N ARG A 114 -5.40 -2.29 8.66
CA ARG A 114 -4.96 -2.63 7.29
C ARG A 114 -3.45 -2.76 7.18
N LEU A 115 -2.71 -1.82 7.77
CA LEU A 115 -1.24 -1.83 7.74
C LEU A 115 -0.66 -2.93 8.62
N HIS A 116 -1.25 -3.17 9.80
CA HIS A 116 -0.86 -4.24 10.71
C HIS A 116 -1.03 -5.61 10.06
N ASN A 117 -2.18 -5.85 9.42
CA ASN A 117 -2.43 -7.10 8.70
C ASN A 117 -1.42 -7.30 7.56
N ARG A 118 -1.15 -6.24 6.77
CA ARG A 118 -0.12 -6.27 5.73
C ARG A 118 1.26 -6.60 6.30
N TYR A 119 1.61 -6.02 7.45
CA TYR A 119 2.87 -6.27 8.13
C TYR A 119 2.99 -7.73 8.61
N LEU A 120 1.95 -8.30 9.20
CA LEU A 120 1.92 -9.70 9.63
C LEU A 120 2.09 -10.66 8.44
N ILE A 121 1.42 -10.39 7.32
CA ILE A 121 1.59 -11.17 6.08
C ILE A 121 3.04 -11.10 5.60
N LYS A 122 3.64 -9.89 5.61
CA LYS A 122 5.05 -9.70 5.21
C LYS A 122 5.98 -10.49 6.13
N LEU A 123 5.78 -10.45 7.44
CA LEU A 123 6.55 -11.25 8.40
C LEU A 123 6.43 -12.75 8.14
N ASN A 124 5.21 -13.23 7.86
CA ASN A 124 4.99 -14.64 7.54
C ASN A 124 5.75 -15.05 6.26
N ASN A 125 5.66 -14.25 5.20
CA ASN A 125 6.40 -14.50 3.96
C ASN A 125 7.91 -14.57 4.18
N ILE A 126 8.48 -13.71 5.03
CA ILE A 126 9.90 -13.74 5.40
C ILE A 126 10.23 -15.03 6.16
N ARG A 127 9.40 -15.42 7.13
CA ARG A 127 9.58 -16.67 7.90
C ARG A 127 9.56 -17.90 6.97
N LEU A 128 8.64 -17.94 6.01
CA LEU A 128 8.55 -18.99 5.00
C LEU A 128 9.77 -19.01 4.06
N GLN A 129 10.33 -17.86 3.71
CA GLN A 129 11.57 -17.79 2.92
C GLN A 129 12.78 -18.31 3.70
N LYS A 130 12.90 -17.98 5.00
CA LYS A 130 13.98 -18.50 5.86
C LYS A 130 13.91 -20.02 6.01
N ARG A 131 12.72 -20.57 6.26
CA ARG A 131 12.51 -22.04 6.38
C ARG A 131 12.86 -22.79 5.09
N ARG A 132 12.43 -22.28 3.93
CA ARG A 132 12.72 -22.89 2.62
C ARG A 132 14.20 -22.97 2.27
N LYS A 133 15.04 -22.09 2.83
CA LYS A 133 16.50 -22.12 2.61
C LYS A 133 17.21 -23.20 3.44
N ILE A 134 16.56 -23.73 4.48
CA ILE A 134 17.15 -24.74 5.38
C ILE A 134 16.86 -26.15 4.85
N THR A 135 15.76 -26.34 4.13
CA THR A 135 15.39 -27.61 3.47
C THR A 135 16.00 -27.68 2.07
N PHE A 136 17.32 -27.85 1.97
CA PHE A 136 17.89 -28.55 0.81
C PHE A 136 17.96 -30.02 1.21
N ASP A 137 17.35 -30.90 0.42
CA ASP A 137 17.58 -32.34 0.55
C ASP A 137 19.06 -32.59 0.35
N SER A 138 19.76 -32.96 1.42
CA SER A 138 21.06 -33.58 1.32
C SER A 138 20.86 -35.00 0.77
N HIS A 139 20.61 -35.12 -0.54
CA HIS A 139 21.06 -36.31 -1.26
C HIS A 139 22.60 -36.23 -1.32
N LEU A 140 23.22 -36.49 -0.17
CA LEU A 140 24.66 -36.66 0.01
C LEU A 140 24.91 -38.04 0.60
N TRP A 141 24.28 -39.07 0.03
CA TRP A 141 24.66 -40.48 0.16
C TRP A 141 24.06 -41.23 -1.04
N ASP A 142 24.82 -41.28 -2.13
CA ASP A 142 24.91 -42.39 -3.09
C ASP A 142 25.68 -41.91 -4.34
N VAL A 143 27.01 -42.05 -4.30
CA VAL A 143 27.91 -42.86 -5.15
C VAL A 143 29.35 -42.57 -4.73
#